data_AF-A0A9D6H2A7-F1
#
_entry.id   AF-A0A9D6H2A7-F1
#
_cell.length_a   1.000
_cell.length_b   1.000
_cell.length_c   1.000
_cell.angle_alpha   90.00
_cell.angle_beta   90.00
_cell.angle_gamma   90.00
#
_symmetry.space_group_name_H-M   'P 1'
#
loop_
_entity.id
_entity.type
_entity.pdbx_description
1 polymer ?
#
loop_
_entity_poly.entity_id
_entity_poly.type
_entity_poly.pdbx_seq_one_letter_code
_entity_poly.pdbx_strand_id
1 'polypeptide(L)'
;MNRHVNQATLPSRLMSKVWRFVRQENLQRGVDAALLPLSLFLAFGSALVVSYGHSDDYSVLFLKQIGWEQMNIDWFLASGRPILGFLIDWLLDWVDSVDGLARLRTVGFLLLLWLGWEIRRLLLNSRLPRHEATFLASACVLTPSAAVFVGWAVTSASMLAGIVALLAYRTAERAWRDWGAHREENMGKVRVVAWLGLAAAALLSAFLIYQPLAPLFLLAALLRFAFDQEAERPQRRLLAMLAGYIIVMAVYLAIYKMFIVPALAGNPALERGGLDHSAMAAAKHLIKTLPMLWGGWEFFLSGIHPEGLPRQVRLTVTMLAVALLLPVGLWHIAGKRGGGVMRRISAIFLVLLVWLVSLLPMLILKEHYLPTRTLFFSYAALCLLIYLAFKALTKDHIWPRWTTMGVLFLLAAQAGLGFWDGIVRIQRQEFAVLRNAINAMPERPKKLVFIQPDHSLAPDHQLRTYYEYYIYSSDHDWVPNPIVNLIWNQREGIGMGHADGARLVYTEVERIRPGQLLPIKYDAVLDTQLLLCGVPGR
;
A
#
# COMPACT_ATOMS: atom_id res chain seq x y z
N MET A 1 -6.53 -79.85 -10.60
CA MET A 1 -5.66 -79.01 -11.46
C MET A 1 -6.05 -77.55 -11.29
N ASN A 2 -5.05 -76.66 -11.34
CA ASN A 2 -5.12 -75.19 -11.45
C ASN A 2 -5.52 -74.38 -10.21
N ARG A 3 -4.56 -74.18 -9.29
CA ARG A 3 -4.46 -72.93 -8.51
C ARG A 3 -3.44 -72.02 -9.20
N HIS A 4 -3.92 -71.09 -10.02
CA HIS A 4 -3.13 -69.94 -10.46
C HIS A 4 -2.88 -69.02 -9.27
N VAL A 5 -1.66 -69.05 -8.74
CA VAL A 5 -1.16 -68.09 -7.76
C VAL A 5 -0.91 -66.78 -8.50
N ASN A 6 -1.81 -65.81 -8.30
CA ASN A 6 -1.62 -64.43 -8.76
C ASN A 6 -0.48 -63.76 -7.97
N GLN A 7 0.75 -63.88 -8.48
CA GLN A 7 1.92 -63.12 -8.01
C GLN A 7 1.86 -61.68 -8.55
N ALA A 8 0.90 -60.88 -8.09
CA ALA A 8 1.03 -59.42 -8.13
C ALA A 8 1.76 -59.00 -6.85
N THR A 9 3.08 -58.88 -6.95
CA THR A 9 4.01 -58.52 -5.88
C THR A 9 3.52 -57.30 -5.09
N LEU A 10 3.23 -57.48 -3.80
CA LEU A 10 2.93 -56.46 -2.78
C LEU A 10 3.70 -55.11 -2.91
N PRO A 11 5.00 -55.07 -3.29
CA PRO A 11 5.74 -53.81 -3.46
C PRO A 11 5.20 -52.86 -4.54
N SER A 12 4.55 -53.34 -5.61
CA SER A 12 4.06 -52.46 -6.68
C SER A 12 2.84 -51.62 -6.26
N ARG A 13 1.95 -52.19 -5.45
CA ARG A 13 0.78 -51.47 -4.90
C ARG A 13 1.20 -50.43 -3.86
N LEU A 14 2.16 -50.77 -2.98
CA LEU A 14 2.67 -49.84 -1.98
C LEU A 14 3.44 -48.68 -2.63
N MET A 15 4.32 -48.96 -3.60
CA MET A 15 5.01 -47.93 -4.35
C MET A 15 4.06 -47.03 -5.15
N SER A 16 3.01 -47.57 -5.76
CA SER A 16 2.02 -46.75 -6.48
C SER A 16 1.24 -45.79 -5.56
N LYS A 17 0.95 -46.19 -4.31
CA LYS A 17 0.31 -45.33 -3.31
C LYS A 17 1.25 -44.25 -2.79
N VAL A 18 2.51 -44.60 -2.50
CA VAL A 18 3.54 -43.64 -2.09
C VAL A 18 3.82 -42.62 -3.20
N TRP A 19 3.94 -43.07 -4.46
CA TRP A 19 4.13 -42.17 -5.60
C TRP A 19 2.94 -41.25 -5.84
N ARG A 20 1.70 -41.75 -5.71
CA ARG A 20 0.50 -40.89 -5.78
C ARG A 20 0.46 -39.88 -4.63
N PHE A 21 0.83 -40.28 -3.42
CA PHE A 21 0.86 -39.40 -2.26
C PHE A 21 1.93 -38.31 -2.39
N VAL A 22 3.16 -38.67 -2.76
CA VAL A 22 4.27 -37.73 -3.00
C VAL A 22 3.94 -36.77 -4.16
N ARG A 23 3.35 -37.29 -5.24
CA ARG A 23 2.93 -36.45 -6.38
C ARG A 23 1.80 -35.50 -6.00
N GLN A 24 0.83 -35.96 -5.20
CA GLN A 24 -0.23 -35.10 -4.66
C GLN A 24 0.34 -34.02 -3.74
N GLU A 25 1.24 -34.36 -2.80
CA GLU A 25 1.79 -33.38 -1.86
C GLU A 25 2.66 -32.33 -2.57
N ASN A 26 3.47 -32.72 -3.55
CA ASN A 26 4.28 -31.79 -4.34
C ASN A 26 3.42 -30.89 -5.24
N LEU A 27 2.39 -31.44 -5.89
CA LEU A 27 1.44 -30.65 -6.68
C LEU A 27 0.71 -29.64 -5.79
N GLN A 28 0.29 -30.08 -4.61
CA GLN A 28 -0.37 -29.25 -3.62
C GLN A 28 0.52 -28.11 -3.11
N ARG A 29 1.81 -28.36 -2.89
CA ARG A 29 2.81 -27.33 -2.55
C ARG A 29 2.95 -26.31 -3.68
N GLY A 30 2.98 -26.77 -4.93
CA GLY A 30 3.03 -25.90 -6.11
C GLY A 30 1.82 -24.98 -6.21
N VAL A 31 0.61 -25.52 -6.05
CA VAL A 31 -0.63 -24.74 -6.07
C VAL A 31 -0.65 -23.68 -4.96
N ASP A 32 -0.31 -24.05 -3.72
CA ASP A 32 -0.29 -23.09 -2.60
C ASP A 32 0.77 -21.99 -2.80
N ALA A 33 1.88 -22.29 -3.46
CA ALA A 33 2.89 -21.30 -3.78
C ALA A 33 2.45 -20.35 -4.91
N ALA A 34 1.69 -20.86 -5.89
CA ALA A 34 1.21 -20.08 -7.04
C ALA A 34 0.01 -19.17 -6.73
N LEU A 35 -0.75 -19.46 -5.68
CA LEU A 35 -1.95 -18.67 -5.33
C LEU A 35 -1.65 -17.20 -5.01
N LEU A 36 -0.58 -16.94 -4.26
CA LEU A 36 -0.19 -15.56 -3.94
C LEU A 36 0.09 -14.74 -5.21
N PRO A 37 1.06 -15.12 -6.08
CA PRO A 37 1.32 -14.36 -7.30
C PRO A 37 0.12 -14.29 -8.24
N LEU A 38 -0.66 -15.37 -8.36
CA LEU A 38 -1.84 -15.38 -9.22
C LEU A 38 -2.93 -14.43 -8.69
N SER A 39 -3.20 -14.42 -7.39
CA SER A 39 -4.19 -13.52 -6.80
C SER A 39 -3.78 -12.05 -6.93
N LEU A 40 -2.50 -11.73 -6.73
CA LEU A 40 -1.98 -10.38 -6.96
C LEU A 40 -2.06 -10.00 -8.45
N PHE A 41 -1.72 -10.91 -9.36
CA PHE A 41 -1.79 -10.64 -10.80
C PHE A 41 -3.23 -10.40 -11.26
N LEU A 42 -4.19 -11.19 -10.76
CA LEU A 42 -5.61 -10.97 -11.03
C LEU A 42 -6.09 -9.61 -10.50
N ALA A 43 -5.61 -9.19 -9.34
CA ALA A 43 -6.01 -7.92 -8.73
C ALA A 43 -5.35 -6.69 -9.38
N PHE A 44 -4.07 -6.78 -9.77
CA PHE A 44 -3.29 -5.59 -10.13
C PHE A 44 -2.58 -5.68 -11.49
N GLY A 45 -2.72 -6.78 -12.22
CA GLY A 45 -2.03 -7.01 -13.49
C GLY A 45 -2.38 -5.97 -14.57
N SER A 46 -3.56 -5.35 -14.49
CA SER A 46 -3.96 -4.26 -15.39
C SER A 46 -3.01 -3.06 -15.34
N ALA A 47 -2.44 -2.76 -14.16
CA ALA A 47 -1.44 -1.69 -14.01
C ALA A 47 -0.06 -2.05 -14.56
N LEU A 48 0.17 -3.26 -15.05
CA LEU A 48 1.43 -3.63 -15.68
C LEU A 48 1.41 -3.43 -17.20
N VAL A 49 0.22 -3.35 -17.80
CA VAL A 49 0.04 -3.36 -19.26
C VAL A 49 -0.58 -2.08 -19.81
N VAL A 50 -1.22 -1.26 -18.96
CA VAL A 50 -1.88 -0.02 -19.40
C VAL A 50 -0.96 1.19 -19.21
N SER A 51 -0.81 1.98 -20.27
CA SER A 51 -0.15 3.28 -20.23
C SER A 51 -1.01 4.35 -19.58
N TYR A 52 -0.53 4.89 -18.46
CA TYR A 52 -1.06 6.06 -17.78
C TYR A 52 -0.05 6.52 -16.70
N GLY A 53 -0.17 7.77 -16.25
CA GLY A 53 0.39 8.25 -14.99
C GLY A 53 -0.72 8.67 -14.02
N HIS A 54 -0.40 8.73 -12.73
CA HIS A 54 -1.30 9.18 -11.68
C HIS A 54 -0.68 10.35 -10.90
N SER A 55 -1.38 11.49 -10.88
CA SER A 55 -1.05 12.70 -10.11
C SER A 55 0.45 13.07 -10.16
N ASP A 56 1.19 12.86 -9.07
CA ASP A 56 2.62 13.18 -8.95
C ASP A 56 3.53 12.45 -9.94
N ASP A 57 3.07 11.37 -10.58
CA ASP A 57 3.83 10.70 -11.65
C ASP A 57 4.23 11.68 -12.76
N TYR A 58 3.31 12.57 -13.15
CA TYR A 58 3.57 13.55 -14.20
C TYR A 58 4.57 14.60 -13.74
N SER A 59 4.39 15.14 -12.53
CA SER A 59 5.26 16.18 -11.97
C SER A 59 6.70 15.69 -11.82
N VAL A 60 6.86 14.53 -11.19
CA VAL A 60 8.19 13.97 -10.92
C VAL A 60 8.92 13.62 -12.21
N LEU A 61 8.20 13.05 -13.19
CA LEU A 61 8.76 12.73 -14.50
C LEU A 61 9.12 14.00 -15.30
N PHE A 62 8.27 15.01 -15.27
CA PHE A 62 8.52 16.29 -15.94
C PHE A 62 9.74 17.01 -15.36
N LEU A 63 9.85 17.07 -14.03
CA LEU A 63 11.01 17.68 -13.37
C LEU A 63 12.31 17.00 -13.77
N LYS A 64 12.31 15.68 -13.88
CA LYS A 64 13.46 14.93 -14.41
C LYS A 64 13.74 15.27 -15.88
N GLN A 65 12.70 15.39 -16.71
CA GLN A 65 12.87 15.73 -18.13
C GLN A 65 13.57 17.09 -18.33
N ILE A 66 13.28 18.08 -17.47
CA ILE A 66 13.85 19.42 -17.53
C ILE A 66 15.14 19.60 -16.70
N GLY A 67 15.68 18.52 -16.12
CA GLY A 67 16.93 18.57 -15.34
C GLY A 67 16.78 19.17 -13.93
N TRP A 68 15.58 19.12 -13.35
CA TRP A 68 15.25 19.65 -12.02
C TRP A 68 14.99 18.53 -11.00
N GLU A 69 15.63 17.37 -11.18
CA GLU A 69 15.47 16.19 -10.32
C GLU A 69 15.85 16.44 -8.86
N GLN A 70 16.75 17.39 -8.58
CA GLN A 70 17.09 17.77 -7.20
C GLN A 70 15.85 18.23 -6.42
N MET A 71 14.88 18.89 -7.09
CA MET A 71 13.64 19.31 -6.44
C MET A 71 12.79 18.12 -6.01
N ASN A 72 12.82 17.00 -6.76
CA ASN A 72 12.16 15.76 -6.34
C ASN A 72 12.81 15.24 -5.04
N ILE A 73 14.14 15.17 -5.00
CA ILE A 73 14.89 14.69 -3.82
C ILE A 73 14.56 15.57 -2.60
N ASP A 74 14.56 16.88 -2.77
CA ASP A 74 14.24 17.84 -1.71
C ASP A 74 12.82 17.65 -1.15
N TRP A 75 11.83 17.35 -2.01
CA TRP A 75 10.46 17.07 -1.57
C TRP A 75 10.38 15.80 -0.72
N PHE A 76 11.09 14.74 -1.12
CA PHE A 76 11.15 13.51 -0.33
C PHE A 76 11.92 13.71 0.98
N LEU A 77 13.03 14.45 0.97
CA LEU A 77 13.77 14.83 2.17
C LEU A 77 12.88 15.61 3.14
N ALA A 78 12.19 16.65 2.65
CA ALA A 78 11.26 17.46 3.44
C ALA A 78 10.11 16.63 4.01
N SER A 79 9.72 15.54 3.36
CA SER A 79 8.71 14.60 3.85
C SER A 79 9.28 13.52 4.79
N GLY A 80 10.58 13.59 5.11
CA GLY A 80 11.30 12.65 5.97
C GLY A 80 11.62 11.29 5.33
N ARG A 81 11.66 11.25 4.00
CA ARG A 81 11.83 10.04 3.18
C ARG A 81 13.11 10.08 2.32
N PRO A 82 14.29 10.36 2.90
CA PRO A 82 15.53 10.52 2.12
C PRO A 82 15.82 9.32 1.23
N ILE A 83 15.72 8.10 1.76
CA ILE A 83 16.07 6.88 1.02
C ILE A 83 15.11 6.67 -0.14
N LEU A 84 13.81 6.95 0.05
CA LEU A 84 12.84 6.86 -1.03
C LEU A 84 13.09 7.90 -2.12
N GLY A 85 13.48 9.13 -1.76
CA GLY A 85 13.81 10.16 -2.75
C GLY A 85 14.91 9.73 -3.70
N PHE A 86 16.04 9.26 -3.16
CA PHE A 86 17.13 8.72 -3.98
C PHE A 86 16.73 7.48 -4.78
N LEU A 87 15.93 6.60 -4.18
CA LEU A 87 15.48 5.38 -4.86
C LEU A 87 14.55 5.69 -6.04
N ILE A 88 13.64 6.65 -5.88
CA ILE A 88 12.73 7.08 -6.95
C ILE A 88 13.49 7.80 -8.04
N ASP A 89 14.41 8.70 -7.69
CA ASP A 89 15.25 9.38 -8.67
C ASP A 89 16.01 8.38 -9.56
N TRP A 90 16.68 7.41 -8.93
CA TRP A 90 17.37 6.31 -9.62
C TRP A 90 16.42 5.46 -10.48
N LEU A 91 15.24 5.11 -9.96
CA LEU A 91 14.27 4.31 -10.70
C LEU A 91 13.72 5.06 -11.93
N LEU A 92 13.58 6.38 -11.86
CA LEU A 92 13.11 7.18 -12.98
C LEU A 92 14.12 7.25 -14.13
N ASP A 93 15.39 6.90 -13.92
CA ASP A 93 16.35 6.73 -15.03
C ASP A 93 15.90 5.64 -16.00
N TRP A 94 15.01 4.75 -15.58
CA TRP A 94 14.46 3.69 -16.43
C TRP A 94 13.16 4.09 -17.11
N VAL A 95 12.74 5.36 -17.01
CA VAL A 95 11.45 5.83 -17.53
C VAL A 95 11.66 6.97 -18.51
N ASP A 96 11.44 6.68 -19.79
CA ASP A 96 11.68 7.64 -20.88
C ASP A 96 10.42 8.46 -21.24
N SER A 97 9.24 8.02 -20.77
CA SER A 97 7.94 8.62 -21.08
C SER A 97 6.87 8.14 -20.11
N VAL A 98 5.65 8.70 -20.21
CA VAL A 98 4.48 8.25 -19.44
C VAL A 98 4.20 6.76 -19.68
N ASP A 99 4.41 6.26 -20.90
CA ASP A 99 4.26 4.84 -21.23
C ASP A 99 5.26 3.96 -20.42
N GLY A 100 6.46 4.50 -20.13
CA GLY A 100 7.50 3.84 -19.33
C GLY A 100 7.17 3.67 -17.85
N LEU A 101 6.18 4.39 -17.30
CA LEU A 101 5.78 4.29 -15.89
C LEU A 101 5.29 2.87 -15.50
N ALA A 102 4.88 2.05 -16.47
CA ALA A 102 4.57 0.64 -16.24
C ALA A 102 5.76 -0.16 -15.67
N ARG A 103 7.00 0.24 -15.97
CA ARG A 103 8.23 -0.37 -15.41
C ARG A 103 8.30 -0.15 -13.89
N LEU A 104 8.00 1.06 -13.42
CA LEU A 104 7.97 1.37 -11.98
C LEU A 104 6.83 0.64 -11.26
N ARG A 105 5.65 0.60 -11.88
CA ARG A 105 4.51 -0.18 -11.37
C ARG A 105 4.84 -1.68 -11.27
N THR A 106 5.64 -2.20 -12.21
CA THR A 106 6.18 -3.56 -12.15
C THR A 106 7.09 -3.75 -10.94
N VAL A 107 7.97 -2.79 -10.63
CA VAL A 107 8.78 -2.82 -9.40
C VAL A 107 7.87 -2.85 -8.16
N GLY A 108 6.85 -2.00 -8.11
CA GLY A 108 5.86 -2.00 -7.02
C GLY A 108 5.15 -3.32 -6.84
N PHE A 109 4.70 -3.93 -7.95
CA PHE A 109 4.08 -5.24 -7.96
C PHE A 109 5.01 -6.35 -7.44
N LEU A 110 6.27 -6.36 -7.87
CA LEU A 110 7.27 -7.33 -7.41
C LEU A 110 7.59 -7.16 -5.93
N LEU A 111 7.70 -5.92 -5.45
CA LEU A 111 7.88 -5.63 -4.03
C LEU A 111 6.66 -6.05 -3.21
N LEU A 112 5.44 -5.84 -3.70
CA LEU A 112 4.21 -6.31 -3.04
C LEU A 112 4.15 -7.84 -2.97
N LEU A 113 4.57 -8.54 -4.04
CA LEU A 113 4.68 -9.99 -4.05
C LEU A 113 5.70 -10.49 -3.02
N TRP A 114 6.88 -9.84 -2.94
CA TRP A 114 7.88 -10.16 -1.93
C TRP A 114 7.37 -9.89 -0.52
N LEU A 115 6.67 -8.78 -0.29
CA LEU A 115 6.04 -8.47 0.99
C LEU A 115 5.05 -9.56 1.40
N GLY A 116 4.16 -9.98 0.51
CA GLY A 116 3.22 -11.08 0.75
C GLY A 116 3.95 -12.40 1.06
N TRP A 117 5.07 -12.66 0.38
CA TRP A 117 5.90 -13.83 0.64
C TRP A 117 6.59 -13.81 2.02
N GLU A 118 7.06 -12.65 2.48
CA GLU A 118 7.57 -12.49 3.86
C GLU A 118 6.48 -12.71 4.90
N ILE A 119 5.28 -12.15 4.71
CA ILE A 119 4.13 -12.37 5.59
C ILE A 119 3.78 -13.86 5.64
N ARG A 120 3.70 -14.52 4.48
CA ARG A 120 3.46 -15.97 4.39
C ARG A 120 4.50 -16.77 5.17
N ARG A 121 5.79 -16.44 5.04
CA ARG A 121 6.86 -17.10 5.80
C ARG A 121 6.70 -16.92 7.32
N LEU A 122 6.32 -15.72 7.78
CA LEU A 122 6.05 -15.47 9.20
C LEU A 122 4.89 -16.33 9.72
N LEU A 123 3.82 -16.48 8.93
CA LEU A 123 2.66 -17.30 9.27
C LEU A 123 3.00 -18.80 9.30
N LEU A 124 3.77 -19.28 8.32
CA LEU A 124 4.27 -20.66 8.30
C LEU A 124 5.16 -20.96 9.50
N ASN A 125 6.03 -20.01 9.86
CA ASN A 125 6.87 -20.13 11.06
C ASN A 125 6.05 -20.10 12.37
N SER A 126 4.80 -19.62 12.30
CA SER A 126 3.81 -19.65 13.39
C SER A 126 2.92 -20.89 13.32
N ARG A 127 3.30 -21.89 12.51
CA ARG A 127 2.65 -23.20 12.34
C ARG A 127 1.24 -23.15 11.75
N LEU A 128 0.89 -22.10 11.00
CA LEU A 128 -0.35 -22.13 10.23
C LEU A 128 -0.24 -23.17 9.10
N PRO A 129 -1.34 -23.86 8.77
CA PRO A 129 -1.43 -24.64 7.55
C PRO A 129 -1.08 -23.79 6.32
N ARG A 130 -0.45 -24.40 5.31
CA ARG A 130 0.07 -23.68 4.12
C ARG A 130 -0.99 -22.88 3.38
N HIS A 131 -2.20 -23.43 3.23
CA HIS A 131 -3.30 -22.75 2.56
C HIS A 131 -3.83 -21.57 3.39
N GLU A 132 -3.99 -21.72 4.71
CA GLU A 132 -4.36 -20.62 5.63
C GLU A 132 -3.31 -19.50 5.60
N ALA A 133 -2.02 -19.86 5.68
CA ALA A 133 -0.92 -18.91 5.63
C ALA A 133 -0.89 -18.14 4.29
N THR A 134 -1.15 -18.83 3.18
CA THR A 134 -1.20 -18.21 1.85
C THR A 134 -2.43 -17.30 1.72
N PHE A 135 -3.59 -17.75 2.19
CA PHE A 135 -4.81 -16.96 2.19
C PHE A 135 -4.65 -15.66 2.97
N LEU A 136 -4.22 -15.76 4.23
CA LEU A 136 -4.06 -14.61 5.09
C LEU A 136 -2.95 -13.67 4.59
N ALA A 137 -1.83 -14.21 4.11
CA ALA A 137 -0.80 -13.40 3.49
C ALA A 137 -1.32 -12.63 2.27
N SER A 138 -2.07 -13.31 1.40
CA SER A 138 -2.70 -12.69 0.22
C SER A 138 -3.71 -11.64 0.64
N ALA A 139 -4.57 -11.90 1.63
CA ALA A 139 -5.52 -10.91 2.16
C ALA A 139 -4.81 -9.67 2.74
N CYS A 140 -3.66 -9.83 3.40
CA CYS A 140 -2.88 -8.70 3.91
C CYS A 140 -2.24 -7.83 2.80
N VAL A 141 -2.06 -8.36 1.59
CA VAL A 141 -1.50 -7.60 0.45
C VAL A 141 -2.53 -7.27 -0.63
N LEU A 142 -3.72 -7.86 -0.58
CA LEU A 142 -4.90 -7.50 -1.36
C LEU A 142 -5.70 -6.48 -0.55
N THR A 143 -5.13 -5.30 -0.38
CA THR A 143 -5.76 -4.21 0.37
C THR A 143 -5.96 -2.99 -0.52
N PRO A 144 -6.86 -2.06 -0.14
CA PRO A 144 -7.00 -0.79 -0.85
C PRO A 144 -5.65 -0.05 -0.96
N SER A 145 -4.90 0.07 0.12
CA SER A 145 -3.57 0.71 0.09
C SER A 145 -2.63 0.07 -0.93
N ALA A 146 -2.63 -1.27 -1.05
CA ALA A 146 -1.80 -1.98 -2.02
C ALA A 146 -2.14 -1.58 -3.47
N ALA A 147 -3.42 -1.35 -3.75
CA ALA A 147 -3.88 -0.87 -5.05
C ALA A 147 -3.23 0.47 -5.41
N VAL A 148 -3.11 1.39 -4.45
CA VAL A 148 -2.44 2.68 -4.66
C VAL A 148 -0.96 2.48 -4.97
N PHE A 149 -0.24 1.68 -4.17
CA PHE A 149 1.19 1.49 -4.37
C PHE A 149 1.56 0.82 -5.69
N VAL A 150 0.69 -0.05 -6.22
CA VAL A 150 0.87 -0.67 -7.54
C VAL A 150 0.36 0.23 -8.66
N GLY A 151 -0.71 1.01 -8.40
CA GLY A 151 -1.34 1.87 -9.40
C GLY A 151 -0.61 3.20 -9.62
N TRP A 152 0.11 3.70 -8.63
CA TRP A 152 0.77 5.01 -8.63
C TRP A 152 2.29 4.83 -8.64
N ALA A 153 2.92 5.12 -9.79
CA ALA A 153 4.28 4.69 -10.09
C ALA A 153 5.33 5.26 -9.12
N VAL A 154 5.26 6.54 -8.77
CA VAL A 154 6.22 7.17 -7.83
C VAL A 154 6.09 6.64 -6.39
N THR A 155 5.00 5.96 -6.05
CA THR A 155 4.85 5.34 -4.72
C THR A 155 5.31 3.89 -4.69
N SER A 156 5.53 3.26 -5.85
CA SER A 156 5.81 1.82 -5.97
C SER A 156 6.98 1.33 -5.13
N ALA A 157 8.05 2.13 -5.02
CA ALA A 157 9.22 1.79 -4.22
C ALA A 157 8.99 1.83 -2.70
N SER A 158 7.89 2.44 -2.24
CA SER A 158 7.53 2.55 -0.82
C SER A 158 7.35 1.18 -0.17
N MET A 159 6.91 0.17 -0.93
CA MET A 159 6.76 -1.21 -0.46
C MET A 159 8.03 -1.80 0.15
N LEU A 160 9.20 -1.33 -0.28
CA LEU A 160 10.47 -1.74 0.29
C LEU A 160 10.54 -1.46 1.80
N ALA A 161 9.94 -0.36 2.28
CA ALA A 161 9.86 -0.04 3.70
C ALA A 161 9.17 -1.16 4.49
N GLY A 162 8.08 -1.71 3.95
CA GLY A 162 7.35 -2.81 4.57
C GLY A 162 8.18 -4.09 4.67
N ILE A 163 8.89 -4.44 3.60
CA ILE A 163 9.78 -5.60 3.56
C ILE A 163 10.90 -5.44 4.60
N VAL A 164 11.57 -4.28 4.60
CA VAL A 164 12.64 -3.96 5.54
C VAL A 164 12.12 -3.97 6.99
N ALA A 165 10.90 -3.50 7.25
CA ALA A 165 10.27 -3.56 8.57
C ALA A 165 10.00 -5.00 9.04
N LEU A 166 9.56 -5.90 8.14
CA LEU A 166 9.41 -7.32 8.45
C LEU A 166 10.76 -7.99 8.72
N LEU A 167 11.81 -7.64 7.96
CA LEU A 167 13.16 -8.12 8.21
C LEU A 167 13.70 -7.63 9.55
N ALA A 168 13.48 -6.36 9.88
CA ALA A 168 13.81 -5.79 11.19
C ALA A 168 13.13 -6.56 12.33
N TYR A 169 11.86 -6.93 12.17
CA TYR A 169 11.16 -7.79 13.13
C TYR A 169 11.82 -9.16 13.29
N ARG A 170 12.17 -9.82 12.19
CA ARG A 170 12.81 -11.15 12.23
C ARG A 170 14.17 -11.09 12.94
N THR A 171 14.93 -10.03 12.71
CA THR A 171 16.20 -9.77 13.39
C THR A 171 15.99 -9.52 14.89
N ALA A 172 15.00 -8.70 15.27
CA ALA A 172 14.63 -8.48 16.66
C ALA A 172 14.12 -9.77 17.35
N GLU A 173 13.34 -10.60 16.64
CA GLU A 173 12.89 -11.91 17.10
C GLU A 173 14.08 -12.85 17.35
N ARG A 174 15.10 -12.82 16.49
CA ARG A 174 16.33 -13.59 16.67
C ARG A 174 17.06 -13.15 17.95
N ALA A 175 17.23 -11.85 18.14
CA ALA A 175 17.84 -11.28 19.34
C ALA A 175 17.10 -11.72 20.62
N TRP A 176 15.76 -11.68 20.60
CA TRP A 176 14.92 -12.11 21.73
C TRP A 176 15.13 -13.58 22.10
N ARG A 177 15.19 -14.47 21.10
CA ARG A 177 15.44 -15.91 21.33
C ARG A 177 16.84 -16.16 21.87
N ASP A 178 17.84 -15.49 21.29
CA ASP A 178 19.24 -15.65 21.68
C ASP A 178 19.48 -15.16 23.12
N TRP A 179 18.81 -14.07 23.52
CA TRP A 179 18.85 -13.55 24.89
C TRP A 179 18.33 -14.54 25.93
N GLY A 180 17.26 -15.28 25.59
CA GLY A 180 16.73 -16.33 26.47
C GLY A 180 17.69 -17.51 26.62
N ALA A 181 18.40 -17.88 25.55
CA ALA A 181 19.25 -19.06 25.52
C ALA A 181 20.67 -18.85 26.10
N HIS A 182 21.24 -17.65 26.00
CA HIS A 182 22.66 -17.40 26.33
C HIS A 182 22.83 -16.34 27.43
N ARG A 183 21.91 -16.30 28.40
CA ARG A 183 21.85 -15.25 29.42
C ARG A 183 23.14 -15.13 30.25
N GLU A 184 23.87 -16.23 30.42
CA GLU A 184 25.07 -16.33 31.26
C GLU A 184 26.39 -16.19 30.48
N GLU A 185 26.36 -16.27 29.14
CA GLU A 185 27.56 -16.20 28.31
C GLU A 185 27.83 -14.78 27.80
N ASN A 186 29.04 -14.27 28.03
CA ASN A 186 29.44 -12.92 27.57
C ASN A 186 29.39 -12.79 26.03
N MET A 187 29.78 -13.83 25.29
CA MET A 187 29.66 -13.86 23.82
C MET A 187 28.21 -13.83 23.34
N GLY A 188 27.28 -14.42 24.12
CA GLY A 188 25.85 -14.34 23.86
C GLY A 188 25.32 -12.91 23.93
N LYS A 189 25.78 -12.12 24.90
CA LYS A 189 25.38 -10.71 25.06
C LYS A 189 25.81 -9.84 23.88
N VAL A 190 27.06 -9.98 23.42
CA VAL A 190 27.58 -9.23 22.25
C VAL A 190 26.74 -9.53 21.00
N ARG A 191 26.44 -10.81 20.76
CA ARG A 191 25.60 -11.23 19.63
C ARG A 191 24.18 -10.65 19.72
N VAL A 192 23.57 -10.62 20.90
CA VAL A 192 22.24 -10.01 21.08
C VAL A 192 22.27 -8.52 20.78
N VAL A 193 23.27 -7.79 21.29
CA VAL A 193 23.43 -6.35 21.02
C VAL A 193 23.61 -6.09 19.53
N ALA A 194 24.43 -6.89 18.84
CA ALA A 194 24.61 -6.78 17.39
C ALA A 194 23.29 -7.00 16.62
N TRP A 195 22.51 -8.02 16.99
CA TRP A 195 21.19 -8.25 16.37
C TRP A 195 20.19 -7.12 16.65
N LEU A 196 20.16 -6.58 17.87
CA LEU A 196 19.31 -5.44 18.19
C LEU A 196 19.72 -4.18 17.41
N GLY A 197 21.03 -3.92 17.28
CA GLY A 197 21.56 -2.82 16.47
C GLY A 197 21.16 -2.95 15.00
N LEU A 198 21.29 -4.15 14.43
CA LEU A 198 20.86 -4.42 13.05
C LEU A 198 19.34 -4.27 12.88
N ALA A 199 18.55 -4.75 13.84
CA ALA A 199 17.09 -4.58 13.81
C ALA A 199 16.69 -3.10 13.88
N ALA A 200 17.34 -2.32 14.73
CA ALA A 200 17.09 -0.89 14.86
C ALA A 200 17.49 -0.12 13.59
N ALA A 201 18.65 -0.43 12.99
CA ALA A 201 19.09 0.17 11.75
C ALA A 201 18.15 -0.16 10.57
N ALA A 202 17.70 -1.41 10.47
CA ALA A 202 16.72 -1.82 9.47
C ALA A 202 15.37 -1.10 9.67
N LEU A 203 14.86 -1.05 10.90
CA LEU A 203 13.60 -0.35 11.17
C LEU A 203 13.72 1.17 10.93
N LEU A 204 14.85 1.79 11.27
CA LEU A 204 15.13 3.18 10.95
C LEU A 204 15.15 3.40 9.44
N SER A 205 15.76 2.48 8.68
CA SER A 205 15.75 2.53 7.22
C SER A 205 14.33 2.44 6.65
N ALA A 206 13.46 1.61 7.24
CA ALA A 206 12.05 1.54 6.85
C ALA A 206 11.33 2.89 7.04
N PHE A 207 11.58 3.61 8.14
CA PHE A 207 11.06 4.98 8.33
C PHE A 207 11.61 5.96 7.29
N LEU A 208 12.91 5.89 7.02
CA LEU A 208 13.58 6.76 6.04
C LEU A 208 13.21 6.46 4.58
N ILE A 209 12.61 5.30 4.31
CA ILE A 209 11.96 4.99 3.02
C ILE A 209 10.52 5.48 3.07
N TYR A 210 9.67 4.90 3.91
CA TYR A 210 8.26 5.25 3.97
C TYR A 210 7.66 4.95 5.34
N GLN A 211 7.49 5.99 6.14
CA GLN A 211 7.02 5.91 7.53
C GLN A 211 5.69 5.15 7.67
N PRO A 212 4.68 5.33 6.78
CA PRO A 212 3.41 4.61 6.91
C PRO A 212 3.49 3.08 6.75
N LEU A 213 4.58 2.54 6.19
CA LEU A 213 4.79 1.09 6.05
C LEU A 213 5.74 0.52 7.12
N ALA A 214 6.48 1.35 7.86
CA ALA A 214 7.28 0.92 9.00
C ALA A 214 6.48 0.14 10.09
N PRO A 215 5.18 0.44 10.36
CA PRO A 215 4.38 -0.35 11.29
C PRO A 215 4.19 -1.82 10.90
N LEU A 216 4.57 -2.26 9.69
CA LEU A 216 4.57 -3.69 9.36
C LEU A 216 5.51 -4.51 10.27
N PHE A 217 6.49 -3.88 10.91
CA PHE A 217 7.23 -4.45 12.04
C PHE A 217 6.28 -4.92 13.17
N LEU A 218 5.30 -4.08 13.53
CA LEU A 218 4.30 -4.39 14.54
C LEU A 218 3.26 -5.40 14.03
N LEU A 219 2.96 -5.41 12.72
CA LEU A 219 2.10 -6.44 12.14
C LEU A 219 2.72 -7.82 12.33
N ALA A 220 4.02 -7.98 12.06
CA ALA A 220 4.73 -9.24 12.30
C ALA A 220 4.68 -9.66 13.79
N ALA A 221 4.83 -8.69 14.70
CA ALA A 221 4.67 -8.92 16.14
C ALA A 221 3.24 -9.37 16.50
N LEU A 222 2.22 -8.75 15.91
CA LEU A 222 0.81 -9.12 16.10
C LEU A 222 0.50 -10.50 15.53
N LEU A 223 1.00 -10.86 14.34
CA LEU A 223 0.82 -12.18 13.75
C LEU A 223 1.40 -13.26 14.66
N ARG A 224 2.61 -13.05 15.17
CA ARG A 224 3.22 -13.93 16.16
C ARG A 224 2.40 -13.99 17.45
N PHE A 225 1.94 -12.85 17.95
CA PHE A 225 1.06 -12.80 19.12
C PHE A 225 -0.32 -13.44 18.90
N ALA A 226 -0.82 -13.52 17.67
CA ALA A 226 -2.10 -14.16 17.38
C ALA A 226 -1.98 -15.69 17.26
N PHE A 227 -0.85 -16.19 16.73
CA PHE A 227 -0.76 -17.59 16.29
C PHE A 227 0.28 -18.44 17.03
N ASP A 228 1.32 -17.84 17.61
CA ASP A 228 2.38 -18.59 18.32
C ASP A 228 1.91 -18.96 19.74
N GLN A 229 1.19 -20.07 19.89
CA GLN A 229 0.60 -20.47 21.18
C GLN A 229 1.64 -20.93 22.20
N GLU A 230 2.77 -21.47 21.74
CA GLU A 230 3.85 -21.98 22.59
C GLU A 230 4.82 -20.90 23.07
N ALA A 231 4.67 -19.67 22.58
CA ALA A 231 5.53 -18.57 23.00
C ALA A 231 5.45 -18.34 24.51
N GLU A 232 6.59 -18.44 25.19
CA GLU A 232 6.72 -18.00 26.57
C GLU A 232 6.45 -16.50 26.69
N ARG A 233 5.52 -16.11 27.56
CA ARG A 233 5.22 -14.70 27.90
C ARG A 233 4.93 -13.83 26.65
N PRO A 234 3.93 -14.17 25.83
CA PRO A 234 3.69 -13.53 24.54
C PRO A 234 3.36 -12.03 24.66
N GLN A 235 2.69 -11.62 25.73
CA GLN A 235 2.40 -10.20 26.01
C GLN A 235 3.67 -9.39 26.26
N ARG A 236 4.63 -9.91 27.04
CA ARG A 236 5.91 -9.22 27.31
C ARG A 236 6.72 -9.07 26.03
N ARG A 237 6.73 -10.12 25.20
CA ARG A 237 7.38 -10.08 23.90
C ARG A 237 6.76 -9.02 22.98
N LEU A 238 5.44 -8.95 22.88
CA LEU A 238 4.76 -7.93 22.09
C LEU A 238 5.02 -6.51 22.62
N LEU A 239 5.00 -6.32 23.95
CA LEU A 239 5.37 -5.05 24.59
C LEU A 239 6.82 -4.65 24.31
N ALA A 240 7.77 -5.59 24.34
CA ALA A 240 9.17 -5.31 24.02
C ALA A 240 9.35 -4.88 22.56
N MET A 241 8.64 -5.53 21.63
CA MET A 241 8.64 -5.14 20.21
C MET A 241 8.01 -3.74 20.03
N LEU A 242 6.89 -3.48 20.70
CA LEU A 242 6.25 -2.16 20.71
C LEU A 242 7.18 -1.06 21.24
N ALA A 243 7.88 -1.32 22.35
CA ALA A 243 8.85 -0.40 22.92
C ALA A 243 10.02 -0.14 21.97
N GLY A 244 10.58 -1.19 21.36
CA GLY A 244 11.64 -1.06 20.36
C GLY A 244 11.21 -0.22 19.16
N TYR A 245 9.97 -0.40 18.68
CA TYR A 245 9.39 0.41 17.61
C TYR A 245 9.30 1.90 18.00
N ILE A 246 8.78 2.20 19.19
CA ILE A 246 8.65 3.59 19.68
C ILE A 246 10.03 4.25 19.81
N ILE A 247 11.03 3.53 20.34
CA ILE A 247 12.40 4.04 20.47
C ILE A 247 12.99 4.39 19.11
N VAL A 248 12.88 3.51 18.11
CA VAL A 248 13.41 3.77 16.76
C VAL A 248 12.65 4.91 16.09
N MET A 249 11.34 5.00 16.28
CA MET A 249 10.55 6.14 15.79
C MET A 249 11.01 7.47 16.42
N ALA A 250 11.31 7.49 17.72
CA ALA A 250 11.85 8.67 18.39
C ALA A 250 13.23 9.07 17.84
N VAL A 251 14.10 8.09 17.58
CA VAL A 251 15.41 8.32 16.92
C VAL A 251 15.22 8.88 15.50
N TYR A 252 14.31 8.32 14.72
CA TYR A 252 13.95 8.84 13.40
C TYR A 252 13.50 10.32 13.49
N LEU A 253 12.59 10.65 14.41
CA LEU A 253 12.12 12.02 14.61
C LEU A 253 13.25 12.96 15.04
N ALA A 254 14.17 12.49 15.89
CA ALA A 254 15.34 13.26 16.28
C ALA A 254 16.26 13.53 15.10
N ILE A 255 16.56 12.52 14.28
CA ILE A 255 17.36 12.67 13.06
C ILE A 255 16.71 13.67 12.10
N TYR A 256 15.41 13.52 11.86
CA TYR A 256 14.65 14.42 11.01
C TYR A 256 14.74 15.88 11.50
N LYS A 257 14.52 16.12 12.79
CA LYS A 257 14.57 17.48 13.36
C LYS A 257 15.97 18.07 13.42
N MET A 258 17.00 17.27 13.70
CA MET A 258 18.37 17.76 13.89
C MET A 258 19.14 17.92 12.58
N PHE A 259 18.84 17.12 11.55
CA PHE A 259 19.62 17.11 10.31
C PHE A 259 18.81 17.51 9.09
N ILE A 260 17.58 17.00 8.92
CA ILE A 260 16.80 17.26 7.70
C ILE A 260 16.19 18.66 7.71
N VAL A 261 15.53 19.05 8.81
CA VAL A 261 14.90 20.38 8.91
C VAL A 261 15.93 21.52 8.75
N PRO A 262 17.11 21.49 9.41
CA PRO A 262 18.11 22.53 9.21
C PRO A 262 18.72 22.52 7.81
N ALA A 263 18.98 21.34 7.22
CA ALA A 263 19.55 21.23 5.88
C ALA A 263 18.63 21.81 4.78
N LEU A 264 17.33 21.82 5.01
CA LEU A 264 16.33 22.36 4.09
C LEU A 264 15.78 23.73 4.51
N ALA A 265 16.40 24.41 5.49
CA ALA A 265 15.90 25.69 5.98
C ALA A 265 15.77 26.71 4.83
N GLY A 266 14.58 27.27 4.65
CA GLY A 266 14.26 28.18 3.55
C GLY A 266 13.80 27.51 2.25
N ASN A 267 13.82 26.18 2.17
CA ASN A 267 13.27 25.43 1.03
C ASN A 267 11.73 25.34 1.15
N PRO A 268 10.95 25.77 0.13
CA PRO A 268 9.48 25.68 0.13
C PRO A 268 8.94 24.26 0.38
N ALA A 269 9.73 23.22 0.09
CA ALA A 269 9.38 21.84 0.35
C ALA A 269 9.06 21.57 1.84
N LEU A 270 9.75 22.23 2.77
CA LEU A 270 9.48 22.09 4.21
C LEU A 270 8.13 22.66 4.63
N GLU A 271 7.65 23.70 3.94
CA GLU A 271 6.34 24.29 4.25
C GLU A 271 5.21 23.31 3.92
N ARG A 272 5.39 22.49 2.88
CA ARG A 272 4.43 21.48 2.45
C ARG A 272 4.58 20.13 3.18
N GLY A 273 5.81 19.64 3.34
CA GLY A 273 6.10 18.27 3.83
C GLY A 273 6.44 18.15 5.32
N GLY A 274 6.50 19.26 6.06
CA GLY A 274 6.98 19.28 7.45
C GLY A 274 6.16 18.46 8.46
N LEU A 275 6.56 18.51 9.74
CA LEU A 275 5.86 17.85 10.83
C LEU A 275 4.89 18.81 11.53
N ASP A 276 3.69 18.35 11.86
CA ASP A 276 2.79 19.03 12.81
C ASP A 276 3.08 18.57 14.24
N HIS A 277 2.90 19.47 15.19
CA HIS A 277 3.14 19.26 16.61
C HIS A 277 1.86 19.33 17.44
N SER A 278 0.70 19.55 16.82
CA SER A 278 -0.59 19.64 17.50
C SER A 278 -1.16 18.25 17.84
N ALA A 279 -1.10 17.88 19.12
CA ALA A 279 -1.76 16.67 19.63
C ALA A 279 -3.29 16.68 19.40
N MET A 280 -3.91 17.86 19.41
CA MET A 280 -5.34 18.01 19.12
C MET A 280 -5.64 17.80 17.63
N ALA A 281 -4.77 18.25 16.73
CA ALA A 281 -4.90 17.95 15.30
C ALA A 281 -4.78 16.45 15.06
N ALA A 282 -3.77 15.80 15.66
CA ALA A 282 -3.60 14.35 15.63
C ALA A 282 -4.85 13.59 16.13
N ALA A 283 -5.44 14.01 17.26
CA ALA A 283 -6.66 13.39 17.79
C ALA A 283 -7.87 13.56 16.85
N LYS A 284 -8.07 14.77 16.30
CA LYS A 284 -9.12 15.02 15.29
C LYS A 284 -8.91 14.17 14.04
N HIS A 285 -7.67 14.00 13.60
CA HIS A 285 -7.32 13.16 12.45
C HIS A 285 -7.57 11.69 12.69
N LEU A 286 -7.27 11.19 13.89
CA LEU A 286 -7.59 9.82 14.28
C LEU A 286 -9.10 9.52 14.17
N ILE A 287 -9.95 10.45 14.62
CA ILE A 287 -11.42 10.31 14.52
C ILE A 287 -11.85 10.30 13.05
N LYS A 288 -11.26 11.17 12.21
CA LYS A 288 -11.51 11.20 10.76
C LYS A 288 -10.98 9.97 10.01
N THR A 289 -10.06 9.21 10.60
CA THR A 289 -9.45 8.02 9.97
C THR A 289 -10.46 6.88 9.81
N LEU A 290 -11.40 6.74 10.76
CA LEU A 290 -12.35 5.62 10.79
C LEU A 290 -13.23 5.56 9.51
N PRO A 291 -13.83 6.68 9.05
CA PRO A 291 -14.51 6.71 7.75
C PRO A 291 -13.61 6.44 6.53
N MET A 292 -12.30 6.72 6.59
CA MET A 292 -11.39 6.51 5.45
C MET A 292 -10.95 5.05 5.31
N LEU A 293 -10.67 4.38 6.44
CA LEU A 293 -10.50 2.92 6.47
C LEU A 293 -11.67 2.24 5.78
N TRP A 294 -12.84 2.79 6.05
CA TRP A 294 -14.08 2.28 5.52
C TRP A 294 -14.27 2.55 4.02
N GLY A 295 -14.05 3.79 3.60
CA GLY A 295 -14.15 4.19 2.19
C GLY A 295 -13.21 3.41 1.26
N GLY A 296 -12.00 3.10 1.71
CA GLY A 296 -11.09 2.26 0.90
C GLY A 296 -11.60 0.83 0.70
N TRP A 297 -12.24 0.21 1.70
CA TRP A 297 -12.89 -1.10 1.51
C TRP A 297 -14.10 -1.03 0.60
N GLU A 298 -14.88 0.06 0.67
CA GLU A 298 -15.98 0.27 -0.27
C GLU A 298 -15.47 0.26 -1.72
N PHE A 299 -14.39 1.00 -2.00
CA PHE A 299 -13.72 0.98 -3.30
C PHE A 299 -13.32 -0.46 -3.70
N PHE A 300 -12.67 -1.19 -2.80
CA PHE A 300 -12.15 -2.53 -3.08
C PHE A 300 -13.26 -3.57 -3.31
N LEU A 301 -14.41 -3.39 -2.66
CA LEU A 301 -15.59 -4.27 -2.77
C LEU A 301 -16.62 -3.79 -3.82
N SER A 302 -16.40 -2.62 -4.43
CA SER A 302 -17.38 -1.95 -5.31
C SER A 302 -17.74 -2.72 -6.58
N GLY A 303 -16.79 -3.45 -7.16
CA GLY A 303 -16.99 -4.34 -8.32
C GLY A 303 -17.97 -5.51 -8.15
N ILE A 304 -18.52 -5.80 -6.95
CA ILE A 304 -19.56 -6.85 -6.77
C ILE A 304 -20.97 -6.30 -7.05
N HIS A 305 -21.18 -5.00 -7.19
CA HIS A 305 -22.49 -4.49 -6.85
C HIS A 305 -23.57 -4.66 -7.94
N PRO A 306 -24.72 -5.27 -7.59
CA PRO A 306 -25.90 -5.20 -8.43
C PRO A 306 -26.31 -3.74 -8.55
N GLU A 307 -26.56 -3.29 -9.79
CA GLU A 307 -27.13 -1.99 -10.07
C GLU A 307 -28.41 -1.82 -9.22
N GLY A 308 -28.40 -0.95 -8.20
CA GLY A 308 -29.62 -0.64 -7.42
C GLY A 308 -29.46 -0.41 -5.91
N LEU A 309 -28.37 -0.87 -5.25
CA LEU A 309 -28.18 -0.60 -3.81
C LEU A 309 -27.52 0.77 -3.58
N PRO A 310 -28.13 1.69 -2.79
CA PRO A 310 -27.50 2.97 -2.48
C PRO A 310 -26.18 2.79 -1.75
N ARG A 311 -25.18 3.62 -2.10
CA ARG A 311 -23.85 3.67 -1.47
C ARG A 311 -23.90 3.63 0.06
N GLN A 312 -24.77 4.43 0.65
CA GLN A 312 -24.94 4.53 2.10
C GLN A 312 -25.34 3.19 2.74
N VAL A 313 -26.24 2.44 2.12
CA VAL A 313 -26.67 1.12 2.64
C VAL A 313 -25.51 0.15 2.66
N ARG A 314 -24.69 0.13 1.59
CA ARG A 314 -23.53 -0.76 1.47
C ARG A 314 -22.46 -0.45 2.53
N LEU A 315 -22.21 0.85 2.72
CA LEU A 315 -21.32 1.35 3.75
C LEU A 315 -21.82 0.89 5.12
N THR A 316 -23.08 1.11 5.45
CA THR A 316 -23.65 0.73 6.75
C THR A 316 -23.60 -0.77 6.98
N VAL A 317 -24.02 -1.59 6.01
CA VAL A 317 -24.01 -3.06 6.15
C VAL A 317 -22.62 -3.59 6.42
N THR A 318 -21.64 -3.15 5.62
CA THR A 318 -20.29 -3.69 5.78
C THR A 318 -19.64 -3.11 7.05
N MET A 319 -19.98 -1.88 7.48
CA MET A 319 -19.52 -1.31 8.77
C MET A 319 -20.04 -2.15 9.93
N LEU A 320 -21.32 -2.50 9.90
CA LEU A 320 -21.94 -3.35 10.91
C LEU A 320 -21.30 -4.73 10.93
N ALA A 321 -21.06 -5.35 9.77
CA ALA A 321 -20.39 -6.65 9.69
C ALA A 321 -18.99 -6.62 10.34
N VAL A 322 -18.18 -5.60 10.04
CA VAL A 322 -16.86 -5.44 10.64
C VAL A 322 -16.94 -5.13 12.14
N ALA A 323 -17.84 -4.24 12.55
CA ALA A 323 -18.06 -3.89 13.95
C ALA A 323 -18.49 -5.11 14.79
N LEU A 324 -19.20 -6.07 14.18
CA LEU A 324 -19.57 -7.34 14.82
C LEU A 324 -18.41 -8.35 14.85
N LEU A 325 -17.63 -8.46 13.78
CA LEU A 325 -16.52 -9.43 13.70
C LEU A 325 -15.30 -9.01 14.53
N LEU A 326 -15.05 -7.72 14.68
CA LEU A 326 -13.85 -7.21 15.34
C LEU A 326 -13.76 -7.60 16.83
N PRO A 327 -14.82 -7.44 17.65
CA PRO A 327 -14.84 -7.97 19.02
C PRO A 327 -14.62 -9.48 19.09
N VAL A 328 -15.20 -10.24 18.14
CA VAL A 328 -15.07 -11.70 18.08
C VAL A 328 -13.62 -12.11 17.79
N GLY A 329 -12.98 -11.47 16.81
CA GLY A 329 -11.56 -11.70 16.49
C GLY A 329 -10.64 -11.37 17.64
N LEU A 330 -10.84 -10.21 18.28
CA LEU A 330 -10.08 -9.78 19.47
C LEU A 330 -10.27 -10.76 20.64
N TRP A 331 -11.51 -11.19 20.89
CA TRP A 331 -11.82 -12.16 21.93
C TRP A 331 -11.18 -13.53 21.65
N HIS A 332 -11.11 -13.95 20.39
CA HIS A 332 -10.47 -15.19 20.00
C HIS A 332 -8.95 -15.17 20.20
N ILE A 333 -8.27 -14.07 19.83
CA ILE A 333 -6.84 -13.86 20.15
C ILE A 333 -6.60 -14.00 21.65
N ALA A 334 -7.42 -13.31 22.44
CA ALA A 334 -7.34 -13.31 23.89
C ALA A 334 -7.63 -14.71 24.49
N GLY A 335 -8.61 -15.43 23.95
CA GLY A 335 -9.02 -16.77 24.40
C GLY A 335 -7.93 -17.82 24.20
N LYS A 336 -7.19 -17.76 23.09
CA LYS A 336 -6.05 -18.66 22.80
C LYS A 336 -4.89 -18.55 23.78
N ARG A 337 -4.86 -17.52 24.63
CA ARG A 337 -3.78 -17.27 25.59
C ARG A 337 -4.00 -17.90 26.96
N GLY A 338 -5.16 -18.51 27.19
CA GLY A 338 -5.51 -19.15 28.46
C GLY A 338 -5.63 -18.16 29.63
N GLY A 339 -6.27 -18.60 30.72
CA GLY A 339 -6.41 -17.82 31.95
C GLY A 339 -7.70 -16.99 32.04
N GLY A 340 -7.81 -16.26 33.16
CA GLY A 340 -9.01 -15.50 33.54
C GLY A 340 -9.28 -14.26 32.67
N VAL A 341 -10.47 -13.68 32.85
CA VAL A 341 -10.98 -12.53 32.08
C VAL A 341 -9.99 -11.35 32.02
N MET A 342 -9.29 -11.05 33.12
CA MET A 342 -8.32 -9.95 33.14
C MET A 342 -7.15 -10.11 32.15
N ARG A 343 -6.65 -11.34 31.93
CA ARG A 343 -5.62 -11.58 30.92
C ARG A 343 -6.14 -11.39 29.50
N ARG A 344 -7.43 -11.66 29.29
CA ARG A 344 -8.07 -11.44 28.00
C ARG A 344 -8.22 -9.95 27.71
N ILE A 345 -8.70 -9.19 28.70
CA ILE A 345 -8.80 -7.73 28.62
C ILE A 345 -7.43 -7.12 28.34
N SER A 346 -6.37 -7.56 29.02
CA SER A 346 -5.02 -7.04 28.77
C SER A 346 -4.48 -7.37 27.37
N ALA A 347 -4.80 -8.55 26.83
CA ALA A 347 -4.45 -8.91 25.45
C ALA A 347 -5.18 -8.02 24.43
N ILE A 348 -6.48 -7.77 24.63
CA ILE A 348 -7.28 -6.87 23.78
C ILE A 348 -6.71 -5.46 23.82
N PHE A 349 -6.47 -4.93 25.03
CA PHE A 349 -5.87 -3.61 25.21
C PHE A 349 -4.52 -3.51 24.49
N LEU A 350 -3.68 -4.55 24.57
CA LEU A 350 -2.38 -4.56 23.91
C LEU A 350 -2.50 -4.54 22.38
N VAL A 351 -3.44 -5.29 21.79
CA VAL A 351 -3.70 -5.24 20.33
C VAL A 351 -4.17 -3.85 19.90
N LEU A 352 -5.08 -3.24 20.65
CA LEU A 352 -5.57 -1.88 20.39
C LEU A 352 -4.45 -0.84 20.54
N LEU A 353 -3.59 -0.99 21.54
CA LEU A 353 -2.43 -0.12 21.74
C LEU A 353 -1.44 -0.22 20.57
N VAL A 354 -1.16 -1.43 20.09
CA VAL A 354 -0.31 -1.63 18.91
C VAL A 354 -0.92 -0.95 17.68
N TRP A 355 -2.23 -1.06 17.50
CA TRP A 355 -2.92 -0.36 16.41
C TRP A 355 -2.82 1.15 16.59
N LEU A 356 -3.09 1.71 17.76
CA LEU A 356 -2.95 3.16 18.00
C LEU A 356 -1.52 3.66 17.72
N VAL A 357 -0.51 2.94 18.22
CA VAL A 357 0.90 3.29 18.01
C VAL A 357 1.31 3.18 16.54
N SER A 358 0.74 2.24 15.78
CA SER A 358 0.98 2.13 14.34
C SER A 358 0.54 3.36 13.55
N LEU A 359 -0.42 4.13 14.08
CA LEU A 359 -0.94 5.33 13.43
C LEU A 359 -0.10 6.57 13.72
N LEU A 360 0.74 6.54 14.76
CA LEU A 360 1.56 7.70 15.17
C LEU A 360 2.40 8.32 14.05
N PRO A 361 3.09 7.56 13.18
CA PRO A 361 3.89 8.18 12.12
C PRO A 361 3.08 9.05 11.16
N MET A 362 1.78 8.77 11.00
CA MET A 362 0.87 9.55 10.15
C MET A 362 0.35 10.79 10.86
N LEU A 363 0.22 10.74 12.19
CA LEU A 363 -0.33 11.84 12.98
C LEU A 363 0.64 13.01 13.18
N ILE A 364 1.92 12.81 12.86
CA ILE A 364 2.98 13.81 13.05
C ILE A 364 3.25 14.55 11.72
N LEU A 365 2.68 14.13 10.58
CA LEU A 365 2.82 14.84 9.31
C LEU A 365 1.93 16.09 9.28
N LYS A 366 2.46 17.20 8.72
CA LYS A 366 1.72 18.46 8.52
C LYS A 366 0.60 18.33 7.50
N GLU A 367 0.71 17.35 6.62
CA GLU A 367 -0.38 16.87 5.78
C GLU A 367 -1.53 16.38 6.67
N HIS A 368 -2.48 17.27 6.97
CA HIS A 368 -3.65 17.04 7.80
C HIS A 368 -4.70 16.10 7.14
N TYR A 369 -4.25 15.05 6.46
CA TYR A 369 -5.09 14.05 5.80
C TYR A 369 -4.45 12.66 5.89
N LEU A 370 -5.28 11.61 5.91
CA LEU A 370 -4.84 10.21 5.91
C LEU A 370 -5.20 9.55 4.58
N PRO A 371 -4.33 9.69 3.55
CA PRO A 371 -4.61 9.05 2.27
C PRO A 371 -4.62 7.54 2.44
N THR A 372 -5.39 6.83 1.61
CA THR A 372 -5.57 5.39 1.73
C THR A 372 -4.25 4.62 1.73
N ARG A 373 -3.23 5.07 0.97
CA ARG A 373 -1.88 4.49 0.96
C ARG A 373 -1.23 4.38 2.35
N THR A 374 -1.57 5.26 3.29
CA THR A 374 -0.94 5.26 4.62
C THR A 374 -1.59 4.27 5.59
N LEU A 375 -2.77 3.75 5.26
CA LEU A 375 -3.57 2.86 6.09
C LEU A 375 -3.26 1.36 5.92
N PHE A 376 -2.16 1.01 5.23
CA PHE A 376 -1.82 -0.37 4.87
C PHE A 376 -1.80 -1.30 6.10
N PHE A 377 -1.15 -0.89 7.19
CA PHE A 377 -1.14 -1.66 8.44
C PHE A 377 -2.55 -1.93 8.94
N SER A 378 -3.40 -0.91 8.98
CA SER A 378 -4.77 -1.02 9.50
C SER A 378 -5.60 -1.98 8.66
N TYR A 379 -5.44 -1.96 7.33
CA TYR A 379 -6.10 -2.92 6.44
C TYR A 379 -5.61 -4.35 6.69
N ALA A 380 -4.30 -4.55 6.79
CA ALA A 380 -3.73 -5.88 7.05
C ALA A 380 -4.12 -6.42 8.44
N ALA A 381 -4.11 -5.56 9.47
CA ALA A 381 -4.56 -5.89 10.83
C ALA A 381 -6.06 -6.21 10.85
N LEU A 382 -6.88 -5.49 10.09
CA LEU A 382 -8.30 -5.78 9.97
C LEU A 382 -8.54 -7.15 9.30
N CYS A 383 -7.81 -7.46 8.23
CA CYS A 383 -7.86 -8.78 7.58
C CYS A 383 -7.53 -9.91 8.56
N LEU A 384 -6.51 -9.70 9.40
CA LEU A 384 -6.16 -10.63 10.48
C LEU A 384 -7.32 -10.82 11.47
N LEU A 385 -7.93 -9.74 11.95
CA LEU A 385 -9.01 -9.80 12.93
C LEU A 385 -10.26 -10.48 12.35
N ILE A 386 -10.62 -10.15 11.11
CA ILE A 386 -11.72 -10.79 10.37
C ILE A 386 -11.45 -12.29 10.21
N TYR A 387 -10.25 -12.65 9.77
CA TYR A 387 -9.84 -14.06 9.65
C TYR A 387 -9.99 -14.83 10.97
N LEU A 388 -9.52 -14.25 12.06
CA LEU A 388 -9.62 -14.84 13.40
C LEU A 388 -11.05 -14.92 13.91
N ALA A 389 -11.90 -13.94 13.59
CA ALA A 389 -13.32 -13.96 13.90
C ALA A 389 -14.02 -15.13 13.18
N PHE A 390 -13.76 -15.30 11.88
CA PHE A 390 -14.28 -16.44 11.11
C PHE A 390 -13.81 -17.78 11.67
N LYS A 391 -12.53 -17.89 12.03
CA LYS A 391 -11.97 -19.10 12.66
C LYS A 391 -12.65 -19.42 13.99
N ALA A 392 -12.95 -18.39 14.79
CA ALA A 392 -13.69 -18.54 16.04
C ALA A 392 -15.14 -19.01 15.82
N LEU A 393 -15.85 -18.37 14.89
CA LEU A 393 -17.27 -18.67 14.61
C LEU A 393 -17.46 -20.06 14.01
N THR A 394 -16.49 -20.52 13.21
CA THR A 394 -16.48 -21.87 12.63
C THR A 394 -15.97 -22.93 13.60
N LYS A 395 -15.69 -22.60 14.88
CA LYS A 395 -15.15 -23.51 15.90
C LYS A 395 -13.88 -24.24 15.46
N ASP A 396 -12.99 -23.53 14.76
CA ASP A 396 -11.80 -24.11 14.13
C ASP A 396 -12.11 -25.25 13.14
N HIS A 397 -13.38 -25.43 12.71
CA HIS A 397 -13.68 -26.33 11.60
C HIS A 397 -12.94 -25.83 10.36
N ILE A 398 -12.09 -26.73 9.88
CA ILE A 398 -11.14 -26.49 8.80
C ILE A 398 -11.93 -25.96 7.62
N TRP A 399 -11.63 -24.72 7.21
CA TRP A 399 -12.08 -24.25 5.91
C TRP A 399 -11.50 -25.23 4.90
N PRO A 400 -12.33 -25.98 4.15
CA PRO A 400 -11.80 -26.83 3.11
C PRO A 400 -10.90 -25.99 2.23
N ARG A 401 -9.71 -26.51 1.91
CA ARG A 401 -8.72 -25.80 1.08
C ARG A 401 -9.35 -25.12 -0.13
N TRP A 402 -10.28 -25.82 -0.79
CA TRP A 402 -10.99 -25.33 -1.97
C TRP A 402 -11.89 -24.12 -1.67
N THR A 403 -12.51 -24.06 -0.49
CA THR A 403 -13.25 -22.88 -0.02
C THR A 403 -12.31 -21.70 0.17
N THR A 404 -11.17 -21.91 0.84
CA THR A 404 -10.15 -20.87 1.03
C THR A 404 -9.64 -20.33 -0.30
N MET A 405 -9.34 -21.22 -1.25
CA MET A 405 -8.90 -20.85 -2.60
C MET A 405 -10.00 -20.10 -3.34
N GLY A 406 -11.24 -20.60 -3.35
CA GLY A 406 -12.38 -19.97 -4.01
C GLY A 406 -12.65 -18.57 -3.49
N VAL A 407 -12.64 -18.38 -2.16
CA VAL A 407 -12.80 -17.05 -1.55
C VAL A 407 -11.63 -16.13 -1.92
N LEU A 408 -10.39 -16.61 -1.92
CA LEU A 408 -9.25 -15.80 -2.34
C LEU A 408 -9.36 -15.35 -3.79
N PHE A 409 -9.74 -16.24 -4.71
CA PHE A 409 -9.95 -15.90 -6.11
C PHE A 409 -11.06 -14.87 -6.30
N LEU A 410 -12.18 -15.03 -5.59
CA LEU A 410 -13.27 -14.05 -5.62
C LEU A 410 -12.81 -12.69 -5.09
N LEU A 411 -12.10 -12.65 -3.95
CA LEU A 411 -11.54 -11.42 -3.40
C LEU A 411 -10.54 -10.76 -4.36
N ALA A 412 -9.69 -11.55 -5.03
CA ALA A 412 -8.69 -11.05 -5.97
C ALA A 412 -9.32 -10.53 -7.27
N ALA A 413 -10.26 -11.27 -7.85
CA ALA A 413 -11.02 -10.80 -9.02
C ALA A 413 -11.78 -9.52 -8.69
N GLN A 414 -12.36 -9.47 -7.50
CA GLN A 414 -13.09 -8.31 -7.02
C GLN A 414 -12.19 -7.08 -6.82
N ALA A 415 -11.05 -7.28 -6.17
CA ALA A 415 -10.00 -6.27 -6.06
C ALA A 415 -9.59 -5.75 -7.45
N GLY A 416 -9.49 -6.66 -8.43
CA GLY A 416 -9.15 -6.34 -9.82
C GLY A 416 -10.17 -5.45 -10.50
N LEU A 417 -11.46 -5.74 -10.32
CA LEU A 417 -12.54 -4.88 -10.85
C LEU A 417 -12.52 -3.50 -10.20
N GLY A 418 -12.45 -3.43 -8.86
CA GLY A 418 -12.37 -2.16 -8.13
C GLY A 418 -11.15 -1.34 -8.56
N PHE A 419 -9.99 -1.97 -8.66
CA PHE A 419 -8.75 -1.35 -9.10
C PHE A 419 -8.79 -0.85 -10.54
N TRP A 420 -9.36 -1.65 -11.44
CA TRP A 420 -9.61 -1.23 -12.81
C TRP A 420 -10.49 0.02 -12.86
N ASP A 421 -11.61 0.02 -12.15
CA ASP A 421 -12.59 1.09 -12.25
C ASP A 421 -12.17 2.39 -11.56
N GLY A 422 -11.52 2.32 -10.39
CA GLY A 422 -11.19 3.52 -9.63
C GLY A 422 -9.77 4.05 -9.87
N ILE A 423 -8.88 3.30 -10.51
CA ILE A 423 -7.55 3.80 -10.89
C ILE A 423 -7.33 3.64 -12.39
N VAL A 424 -7.15 2.41 -12.89
CA VAL A 424 -6.57 2.18 -14.22
C VAL A 424 -7.41 2.76 -15.35
N ARG A 425 -8.73 2.52 -15.36
CA ARG A 425 -9.64 2.96 -16.43
C ARG A 425 -9.69 4.48 -16.52
N ILE A 426 -9.82 5.15 -15.38
CA ILE A 426 -9.95 6.61 -15.29
C ILE A 426 -8.67 7.29 -15.77
N GLN A 427 -7.51 6.88 -15.23
CA GLN A 427 -6.23 7.46 -15.63
C GLN A 427 -5.91 7.21 -17.10
N ARG A 428 -6.23 6.01 -17.61
CA ARG A 428 -6.07 5.69 -19.02
C ARG A 428 -6.93 6.57 -19.91
N GLN A 429 -8.21 6.75 -19.57
CA GLN A 429 -9.14 7.56 -20.35
C GLN A 429 -8.71 9.03 -20.38
N GLU A 430 -8.37 9.58 -19.23
CA GLU A 430 -7.83 10.94 -19.09
C GLU A 430 -6.60 11.14 -19.97
N PHE A 431 -5.59 10.28 -19.80
CA PHE A 431 -4.35 10.38 -20.56
C PHE A 431 -4.59 10.24 -22.07
N ALA A 432 -5.47 9.33 -22.49
CA ALA A 432 -5.79 9.14 -23.90
C ALA A 432 -6.49 10.38 -24.50
N VAL A 433 -7.45 10.99 -23.79
CA VAL A 433 -8.14 12.20 -24.23
C VAL A 433 -7.15 13.36 -24.38
N LEU A 434 -6.33 13.59 -23.35
CA LEU A 434 -5.30 14.63 -23.38
C LEU A 434 -4.31 14.40 -24.53
N ARG A 435 -3.75 13.19 -24.63
CA ARG A 435 -2.79 12.84 -25.69
C ARG A 435 -3.36 13.04 -27.08
N ASN A 436 -4.60 12.63 -27.31
CA ASN A 436 -5.26 12.80 -28.62
C ASN A 436 -5.53 14.27 -28.94
N ALA A 437 -6.02 15.05 -27.97
CA ALA A 437 -6.29 16.48 -28.16
C ALA A 437 -4.99 17.25 -28.49
N ILE A 438 -3.93 16.96 -27.76
CA ILE A 438 -2.59 17.53 -27.97
C ILE A 438 -2.03 17.15 -29.35
N ASN A 439 -2.11 15.87 -29.73
CA ASN A 439 -1.57 15.41 -31.02
C ASN A 439 -2.36 15.96 -32.22
N ALA A 440 -3.63 16.31 -32.03
CA ALA A 440 -4.45 16.91 -33.08
C ALA A 440 -4.13 18.41 -33.32
N MET A 441 -3.46 19.10 -32.38
CA MET A 441 -3.10 20.50 -32.58
C MET A 441 -1.99 20.61 -33.63
N PRO A 442 -2.07 21.55 -34.58
CA PRO A 442 -1.07 21.69 -35.64
C PRO A 442 0.30 22.12 -35.10
N GLU A 443 0.32 23.02 -34.10
CA GLU A 443 1.53 23.62 -33.55
C GLU A 443 1.48 23.66 -32.01
N ARG A 444 2.64 23.90 -31.38
CA ARG A 444 2.77 24.02 -29.92
C ARG A 444 2.17 25.35 -29.45
N PRO A 445 1.08 25.35 -28.67
CA PRO A 445 0.51 26.59 -28.16
C PRO A 445 1.45 27.22 -27.13
N LYS A 446 1.45 28.56 -27.04
CA LYS A 446 2.16 29.26 -25.95
C LYS A 446 1.44 29.08 -24.62
N LYS A 447 0.11 28.99 -24.66
CA LYS A 447 -0.76 28.89 -23.49
C LYS A 447 -1.93 27.93 -23.73
N LEU A 448 -2.18 27.07 -22.75
CA LEU A 448 -3.39 26.25 -22.66
C LEU A 448 -4.17 26.61 -21.40
N VAL A 449 -5.49 26.69 -21.52
CA VAL A 449 -6.37 26.88 -20.36
C VAL A 449 -7.10 25.57 -20.07
N PHE A 450 -6.91 25.06 -18.86
CA PHE A 450 -7.60 23.90 -18.31
C PHE A 450 -8.81 24.37 -17.53
N ILE A 451 -9.98 24.03 -18.03
CA ILE A 451 -11.22 24.29 -17.32
C ILE A 451 -11.52 23.11 -16.41
N GLN A 452 -11.61 23.36 -15.11
CA GLN A 452 -11.95 22.37 -14.10
C GLN A 452 -13.26 22.74 -13.38
N PRO A 453 -14.02 21.75 -12.91
CA PRO A 453 -15.13 22.02 -12.02
C PRO A 453 -14.63 22.60 -10.68
N ASP A 454 -15.31 23.66 -10.19
CA ASP A 454 -15.03 24.19 -8.85
C ASP A 454 -15.54 23.21 -7.78
N HIS A 455 -14.66 22.31 -7.38
CA HIS A 455 -14.99 21.32 -6.38
C HIS A 455 -15.17 21.93 -4.98
N SER A 456 -14.77 23.17 -4.71
CA SER A 456 -14.91 23.81 -3.39
C SER A 456 -16.36 23.92 -2.93
N LEU A 457 -17.29 23.86 -3.88
CA LEU A 457 -18.74 23.89 -3.66
C LEU A 457 -19.36 22.50 -3.47
N ALA A 458 -18.61 21.42 -3.68
CA ALA A 458 -19.09 20.07 -3.44
C ALA A 458 -19.19 19.82 -1.91
N PRO A 459 -20.31 19.27 -1.40
CA PRO A 459 -20.48 18.97 0.03
C PRO A 459 -19.38 18.07 0.62
N ASP A 460 -18.71 17.32 -0.26
CA ASP A 460 -17.63 16.37 0.04
C ASP A 460 -16.25 16.85 -0.49
N HIS A 461 -16.07 18.13 -0.81
CA HIS A 461 -14.82 18.67 -1.38
C HIS A 461 -13.56 18.19 -0.64
N GLN A 462 -13.51 18.41 0.68
CA GLN A 462 -12.36 18.02 1.50
C GLN A 462 -12.13 16.50 1.55
N LEU A 463 -13.16 15.68 1.29
CA LEU A 463 -13.01 14.23 1.18
C LEU A 463 -12.55 13.83 -0.23
N ARG A 464 -12.96 14.57 -1.26
CA ARG A 464 -12.54 14.33 -2.65
C ARG A 464 -11.12 14.75 -2.92
N THR A 465 -10.66 15.92 -2.45
CA THR A 465 -9.31 16.42 -2.77
C THR A 465 -8.16 15.46 -2.36
N TYR A 466 -8.44 14.49 -1.48
CA TYR A 466 -7.44 13.56 -0.95
C TYR A 466 -7.81 12.08 -1.12
N TYR A 467 -8.87 11.77 -1.88
CA TYR A 467 -9.16 10.40 -2.26
C TYR A 467 -8.16 9.95 -3.33
N GLU A 468 -7.68 8.71 -3.28
CA GLU A 468 -6.71 8.20 -4.27
C GLU A 468 -7.39 7.39 -5.38
N TYR A 469 -8.73 7.34 -5.33
CA TYR A 469 -9.56 6.56 -6.24
C TYR A 469 -10.63 7.46 -6.85
N TYR A 470 -10.98 7.20 -8.10
CA TYR A 470 -12.02 7.90 -8.84
C TYR A 470 -11.75 9.40 -9.04
N ILE A 471 -10.47 9.79 -9.14
CA ILE A 471 -10.05 11.17 -9.37
C ILE A 471 -9.23 11.26 -10.64
N TYR A 472 -9.44 12.31 -11.42
CA TYR A 472 -8.58 12.63 -12.55
C TYR A 472 -7.31 13.29 -12.05
N SER A 473 -6.16 12.89 -12.58
CA SER A 473 -4.90 13.52 -12.20
C SER A 473 -4.94 15.02 -12.47
N SER A 474 -5.57 15.42 -13.57
CA SER A 474 -5.80 16.79 -13.98
C SER A 474 -6.66 17.61 -13.03
N ASP A 475 -7.34 17.02 -12.04
CA ASP A 475 -8.07 17.76 -11.00
C ASP A 475 -7.13 18.41 -9.97
N HIS A 476 -5.86 18.01 -9.94
CA HIS A 476 -4.84 18.61 -9.10
C HIS A 476 -4.17 19.78 -9.83
N ASP A 477 -4.11 20.95 -9.20
CA ASP A 477 -3.62 22.20 -9.83
C ASP A 477 -2.19 22.10 -10.37
N TRP A 478 -1.38 21.17 -9.85
CA TRP A 478 0.02 20.99 -10.23
C TRP A 478 0.24 20.00 -11.38
N VAL A 479 -0.80 19.31 -11.87
CA VAL A 479 -0.69 18.26 -12.90
C VAL A 479 -0.86 18.75 -14.35
N PRO A 480 -1.76 19.71 -14.67
CA PRO A 480 -1.96 20.17 -16.05
C PRO A 480 -0.67 20.62 -16.75
N ASN A 481 0.21 21.33 -16.06
CA ASN A 481 1.45 21.80 -16.68
C ASN A 481 2.40 20.64 -17.02
N PRO A 482 2.77 19.75 -16.07
CA PRO A 482 3.60 18.59 -16.37
C PRO A 482 3.04 17.68 -17.47
N ILE A 483 1.75 17.32 -17.41
CA ILE A 483 1.17 16.33 -18.33
C ILE A 483 1.18 16.83 -19.78
N VAL A 484 0.85 18.11 -20.01
CA VAL A 484 0.91 18.72 -21.35
C VAL A 484 2.32 18.70 -21.89
N ASN A 485 3.28 19.19 -21.10
CA ASN A 485 4.66 19.31 -21.56
C ASN A 485 5.28 17.94 -21.82
N LEU A 486 4.99 16.93 -21.00
CA LEU A 486 5.42 15.55 -21.24
C LEU A 486 4.90 15.01 -22.58
N ILE A 487 3.62 15.19 -22.88
CA ILE A 487 3.03 14.71 -24.13
C ILE A 487 3.63 15.47 -25.33
N TRP A 488 3.79 16.79 -25.22
CA TRP A 488 4.37 17.60 -26.29
C TRP A 488 5.82 17.24 -26.58
N ASN A 489 6.62 17.11 -25.53
CA ASN A 489 8.03 16.74 -25.65
C ASN A 489 8.16 15.33 -26.25
N GLN A 490 7.28 14.39 -25.88
CA GLN A 490 7.22 13.06 -26.50
C GLN A 490 6.88 13.15 -27.99
N ARG A 491 5.94 14.03 -28.39
CA ARG A 491 5.58 14.27 -29.81
C ARG A 491 6.75 14.87 -30.60
N GLU A 492 7.51 15.77 -30.02
CA GLU A 492 8.67 16.43 -30.65
C GLU A 492 9.94 15.57 -30.60
N GLY A 493 9.90 14.38 -30.02
CA GLY A 493 11.06 13.50 -29.88
C GLY A 493 12.11 14.01 -28.89
N ILE A 494 11.72 14.92 -27.99
CA ILE A 494 12.58 15.45 -26.93
C ILE A 494 12.67 14.41 -25.82
N GLY A 495 13.83 13.74 -25.75
CA GLY A 495 14.15 12.75 -24.72
C GLY A 495 14.31 13.35 -23.32
N MET A 496 14.49 12.47 -22.33
CA MET A 496 14.78 12.83 -20.94
C MET A 496 16.17 13.50 -20.84
N GLY A 497 16.31 14.56 -20.03
CA GLY A 497 17.59 15.22 -19.77
C GLY A 497 18.00 16.26 -20.84
N HIS A 498 17.06 16.74 -21.66
CA HIS A 498 17.30 17.80 -22.65
C HIS A 498 16.61 19.11 -22.25
N ALA A 499 17.11 19.73 -21.19
CA ALA A 499 16.60 21.02 -20.69
C ALA A 499 16.64 22.13 -21.76
N ASP A 500 17.71 22.15 -22.58
CA ASP A 500 17.96 23.22 -23.56
C ASP A 500 17.04 23.19 -24.80
N GLY A 501 16.24 22.12 -24.96
CA GLY A 501 15.31 21.94 -26.08
C GLY A 501 13.82 22.09 -25.74
N ALA A 502 13.46 22.07 -24.45
CA ALA A 502 12.07 22.06 -24.03
C ALA A 502 11.44 23.46 -24.10
N ARG A 503 10.71 23.76 -25.18
CA ARG A 503 9.83 24.94 -25.22
C ARG A 503 8.66 24.71 -24.27
N LEU A 504 8.44 25.49 -23.22
CA LEU A 504 7.36 25.18 -22.28
C LEU A 504 6.00 25.69 -22.77
N VAL A 505 4.95 24.89 -22.59
CA VAL A 505 3.56 25.34 -22.68
C VAL A 505 3.15 25.83 -21.30
N TYR A 506 2.71 27.08 -21.20
CA TYR A 506 2.11 27.59 -19.97
C TYR A 506 0.69 27.09 -19.86
N THR A 507 0.33 26.58 -18.70
CA THR A 507 -1.04 26.11 -18.44
C THR A 507 -1.65 26.97 -17.35
N GLU A 508 -2.84 27.49 -17.59
CA GLU A 508 -3.67 28.14 -16.59
C GLU A 508 -4.85 27.24 -16.22
N VAL A 509 -5.21 27.18 -14.95
CA VAL A 509 -6.37 26.43 -14.48
C VAL A 509 -7.49 27.42 -14.14
N GLU A 510 -8.62 27.29 -14.81
CA GLU A 510 -9.82 28.07 -14.55
C GLU A 510 -10.91 27.19 -13.93
N ARG A 511 -11.40 27.56 -12.75
CA ARG A 511 -12.43 26.81 -12.03
C ARG A 511 -13.81 27.39 -12.29
N ILE A 512 -14.74 26.54 -12.74
CA ILE A 512 -16.09 26.96 -13.11
C ILE A 512 -17.12 26.34 -12.18
N ARG A 513 -18.05 27.16 -11.69
CA ARG A 513 -19.15 26.69 -10.83
C ARG A 513 -20.21 25.95 -11.65
N PRO A 514 -20.89 24.95 -11.08
CA PRO A 514 -22.05 24.34 -11.73
C PRO A 514 -23.08 25.40 -12.14
N GLY A 515 -23.45 25.43 -13.43
CA GLY A 515 -24.40 26.41 -13.99
C GLY A 515 -23.81 27.77 -14.37
N GLN A 516 -22.52 28.01 -14.14
CA GLN A 516 -21.83 29.20 -14.64
C GLN A 516 -21.53 29.02 -16.14
N LEU A 517 -21.97 29.98 -16.96
CA LEU A 517 -21.59 30.02 -18.37
C LEU A 517 -20.07 30.20 -18.47
N LEU A 518 -19.44 29.42 -19.35
CA LEU A 518 -18.03 29.59 -19.70
C LEU A 518 -17.79 31.06 -20.07
N PRO A 519 -16.94 31.79 -19.32
CA PRO A 519 -16.53 33.10 -19.76
C PRO A 519 -15.59 32.87 -20.94
N ILE A 520 -16.12 32.80 -22.15
CA ILE A 520 -15.29 32.77 -23.36
C ILE A 520 -14.70 34.17 -23.53
N LYS A 521 -13.65 34.48 -22.78
CA LYS A 521 -12.77 35.62 -23.06
C LYS A 521 -11.81 35.18 -24.15
N TYR A 522 -12.18 35.40 -25.40
CA TYR A 522 -11.24 35.40 -26.51
C TYR A 522 -10.35 36.64 -26.40
N ASP A 523 -9.18 36.51 -25.78
CA ASP A 523 -8.10 37.47 -26.00
C ASP A 523 -7.38 37.08 -27.29
N ALA A 524 -7.72 37.75 -28.40
CA ALA A 524 -7.13 37.55 -29.72
C ALA A 524 -5.62 37.92 -29.81
N VAL A 525 -4.99 38.26 -28.68
CA VAL A 525 -3.62 38.78 -28.59
C VAL A 525 -2.60 37.70 -28.21
N LEU A 526 -3.05 36.51 -27.80
CA LEU A 526 -2.20 35.36 -27.49
C LEU A 526 -2.77 34.13 -28.19
N ASP A 527 -1.96 33.35 -28.91
CA ASP A 527 -2.28 32.02 -29.47
C ASP A 527 -2.70 31.04 -28.34
N THR A 528 -3.90 31.25 -27.80
CA THR A 528 -4.44 30.57 -26.62
C THR A 528 -5.44 29.55 -27.12
N GLN A 529 -5.17 28.27 -26.85
CA GLN A 529 -6.12 27.19 -27.15
C GLN A 529 -6.76 26.69 -25.86
N LEU A 530 -8.07 26.47 -25.92
CA LEU A 530 -8.87 25.98 -24.80
C LEU A 530 -8.90 24.45 -24.82
N LEU A 531 -8.50 23.84 -23.71
CA LEU A 531 -8.65 22.40 -23.51
C LEU A 531 -9.69 22.15 -22.42
N LEU A 532 -10.89 21.74 -22.85
CA LEU A 532 -11.96 21.36 -21.94
C LEU A 532 -11.66 19.98 -21.35
N CYS A 533 -11.16 19.95 -20.11
CA CYS A 533 -11.08 18.73 -19.31
C CYS A 533 -12.33 18.64 -18.43
N GLY A 534 -13.43 18.20 -19.02
CA GLY A 534 -14.71 18.01 -18.33
C GLY A 534 -15.22 16.59 -18.49
N VAL A 535 -15.71 16.02 -17.39
CA VAL A 535 -16.34 14.70 -17.23
C VAL A 535 -17.11 14.23 -18.49
N PRO A 536 -16.82 13.05 -19.07
CA PRO A 536 -17.73 12.45 -20.04
C PRO A 536 -19.05 12.12 -19.33
N GLY A 537 -20.13 12.80 -19.67
CA GLY A 537 -21.49 12.40 -19.29
C GLY A 537 -22.11 13.12 -18.07
N ARG A 538 -21.76 14.38 -17.79
CA ARG A 538 -22.66 15.28 -17.05
C ARG A 538 -22.81 16.62 -17.73
#